data_AF-A0A8H4B2Y9-F1
#
_entry.id   AF-A0A8H4B2Y9-F1
#
_cell.length_a   1.000
_cell.length_b   1.000
_cell.length_c   1.000
_cell.angle_alpha   90.00
_cell.angle_beta   90.00
_cell.angle_gamma   90.00
#
_symmetry.space_group_name_H-M   'P 1'
#
loop_
_entity.id
_entity.type
_entity.pdbx_description
1 polymer ?
#
loop_
_entity_poly.entity_id
_entity_poly.type
_entity_poly.pdbx_seq_one_letter_code
_entity_poly.pdbx_strand_id
1 'polypeptide(L)'
;MGKKRRWIYNFDKPNISPPVFEILINYIYTGTFSNNNEVSLLDIFIAADEIGLFEISQKVEKRLLEIESAWNFPKNFITICNHDTFTRLHEAALKFKKNEALGYLKQGKFFKALEFYEEILKIIPHNAEVQESASKWDLSPYNYGSEEINDISRSTLQELHVERFES
;
A
#
# COMPACT_ATOMS: atom_id res chain seq x y z
N MET A 1 51.15 27.73 1.16
CA MET A 1 50.39 26.48 1.41
C MET A 1 48.90 26.74 1.25
N GLY A 2 48.27 26.25 0.19
CA GLY A 2 46.81 26.38 -0.02
C GLY A 2 46.05 25.28 0.71
N LYS A 3 45.14 25.63 1.62
CA LYS A 3 44.23 24.67 2.25
C LYS A 3 43.19 24.23 1.21
N LYS A 4 43.29 22.98 0.76
CA LYS A 4 42.31 22.32 -0.10
C LYS A 4 41.04 22.05 0.74
N ARG A 5 40.01 22.89 0.62
CA ARG A 5 38.69 22.59 1.18
C ARG A 5 38.07 21.46 0.36
N ARG A 6 37.83 20.31 1.00
CA ARG A 6 37.09 19.18 0.43
C ARG A 6 35.64 19.63 0.32
N TRP A 7 35.12 19.81 -0.89
CA TRP A 7 33.72 20.14 -1.09
C TRP A 7 32.90 18.89 -0.77
N ILE A 8 32.22 18.89 0.37
CA ILE A 8 31.21 17.90 0.73
C ILE A 8 29.91 18.47 0.19
N TYR A 9 29.30 17.78 -0.77
CA TYR A 9 27.96 18.10 -1.25
C TYR A 9 26.96 17.32 -0.41
N ASN A 10 26.14 18.02 0.37
CA ASN A 10 25.09 17.39 1.15
C ASN A 10 23.88 17.20 0.23
N PHE A 11 23.53 15.94 0.00
CA PHE A 11 22.33 15.57 -0.77
C PHE A 11 21.24 15.17 0.22
N ASP A 12 20.47 16.17 0.65
CA ASP A 12 19.36 15.95 1.58
C ASP A 12 18.12 15.52 0.79
N LYS A 13 17.88 14.20 0.76
CA LYS A 13 16.69 13.61 0.16
C LYS A 13 15.86 12.99 1.30
N PRO A 14 14.81 13.65 1.78
CA PRO A 14 14.11 13.26 3.02
C PRO A 14 13.47 11.86 2.93
N ASN A 15 13.25 11.35 1.71
CA ASN A 15 12.59 10.09 1.44
C ASN A 15 13.54 8.88 1.43
N ILE A 16 14.85 9.08 1.60
CA ILE A 16 15.84 7.99 1.54
C ILE A 16 16.54 7.88 2.89
N SER A 17 16.19 6.86 3.66
CA SER A 17 16.87 6.56 4.93
C SER A 17 18.27 5.98 4.70
N PRO A 18 19.21 6.13 5.65
CA PRO A 18 20.56 5.56 5.50
C PRO A 18 20.59 4.05 5.19
N PRO A 19 19.75 3.19 5.82
CA PRO A 19 19.70 1.77 5.48
C PRO A 19 19.23 1.50 4.04
N VAL A 20 18.24 2.25 3.56
CA VAL A 20 17.78 2.14 2.17
C VAL A 20 18.90 2.55 1.21
N PHE A 21 19.57 3.67 1.51
CA PHE A 21 20.68 4.14 0.70
C PHE A 21 21.82 3.13 0.62
N GLU A 22 22.16 2.48 1.73
CA GLU A 22 23.19 1.44 1.76
C GLU A 22 22.82 0.24 0.88
N ILE A 23 21.56 -0.21 0.91
CA ILE A 23 21.06 -1.26 0.02
C ILE A 23 21.20 -0.86 -1.46
N LEU A 24 20.83 0.37 -1.81
CA LEU A 24 20.88 0.85 -3.20
C LEU A 24 22.33 1.02 -3.69
N ILE A 25 23.23 1.53 -2.84
CA ILE A 25 24.65 1.62 -3.16
C ILE A 25 25.24 0.24 -3.36
N ASN A 26 24.96 -0.71 -2.46
CA ASN A 26 25.44 -2.08 -2.62
C ASN A 26 24.94 -2.67 -3.94
N TYR A 27 23.67 -2.49 -4.30
CA TYR A 27 23.14 -2.92 -5.60
C TYR A 27 23.91 -2.31 -6.78
N ILE A 28 24.22 -1.01 -6.75
CA ILE A 28 24.99 -0.35 -7.82
C ILE A 28 26.38 -0.99 -7.99
N TYR A 29 27.06 -1.32 -6.89
CA TYR A 29 28.42 -1.87 -6.94
C TYR A 29 28.45 -3.37 -7.27
N THR A 30 27.46 -4.14 -6.84
CA THR A 30 27.47 -5.61 -6.96
C THR A 30 26.57 -6.14 -8.08
N GLY A 31 25.59 -5.35 -8.54
CA GLY A 31 24.50 -5.79 -9.40
C GLY A 31 23.52 -6.76 -8.71
N THR A 32 23.67 -7.02 -7.41
CA THR A 32 22.88 -8.00 -6.67
C THR A 32 21.98 -7.34 -5.64
N PHE A 33 20.69 -7.63 -5.73
CA PHE A 33 19.70 -7.14 -4.77
C PHE A 33 19.41 -8.19 -3.70
N SER A 34 19.69 -7.83 -2.45
CA SER A 34 19.29 -8.58 -1.25
C SER A 34 18.58 -7.65 -0.29
N ASN A 35 17.37 -8.00 0.14
CA ASN A 35 16.67 -7.32 1.22
C ASN A 35 16.88 -8.10 2.52
N ASN A 36 17.10 -7.41 3.64
CA ASN A 36 17.32 -8.00 4.96
C ASN A 36 16.04 -8.08 5.83
N ASN A 37 14.85 -7.90 5.25
CA ASN A 37 13.52 -7.85 5.90
C ASN A 37 13.31 -6.73 6.93
N GLU A 38 14.38 -6.13 7.47
CA GLU A 38 14.32 -4.97 8.36
C GLU A 38 13.88 -3.71 7.61
N VAL A 39 14.27 -3.60 6.34
CA VAL A 39 13.91 -2.47 5.48
C VAL A 39 12.66 -2.80 4.65
N SER A 40 11.69 -1.89 4.67
CA SER A 40 10.46 -2.01 3.88
C SER A 40 10.80 -2.07 2.39
N LEU A 41 10.25 -3.07 1.69
CA LEU A 41 10.37 -3.15 0.24
C LEU A 41 9.76 -1.92 -0.44
N LEU A 42 8.72 -1.32 0.14
CA LEU A 42 8.14 -0.09 -0.40
C LEU A 42 9.11 1.10 -0.29
N ASP A 43 9.83 1.24 0.82
CA ASP A 43 10.80 2.32 0.99
C ASP A 43 11.97 2.18 0.00
N ILE A 44 12.41 0.93 -0.24
CA ILE A 44 13.42 0.63 -1.27
C ILE A 44 12.89 0.97 -2.67
N PHE A 45 11.64 0.60 -2.98
CA PHE A 45 11.01 0.90 -4.25
C PHE A 45 10.94 2.40 -4.51
N ILE A 46 10.39 3.18 -3.56
CA ILE A 46 10.26 4.63 -3.66
C ILE A 46 11.63 5.27 -3.87
N ALA A 47 12.60 4.92 -3.04
CA ALA A 47 13.94 5.48 -3.15
C ALA A 47 14.60 5.14 -4.48
N ALA A 48 14.49 3.88 -4.94
CA ALA A 48 15.03 3.43 -6.23
C ALA A 48 14.39 4.17 -7.42
N ASP A 49 13.07 4.34 -7.41
CA ASP A 49 12.33 5.13 -8.40
C ASP A 49 12.80 6.59 -8.40
N GLU A 50 12.89 7.21 -7.22
CA GLU A 50 13.26 8.63 -7.07
C GLU A 50 14.70 8.96 -7.49
N ILE A 51 15.60 7.97 -7.47
CA ILE A 51 16.98 8.12 -7.96
C ILE A 51 17.19 7.55 -9.37
N GLY A 52 16.15 6.96 -9.98
CA GLY A 52 16.20 6.45 -11.36
C GLY A 52 16.86 5.08 -11.52
N LEU A 53 16.94 4.25 -10.48
CA LEU A 53 17.43 2.87 -10.58
C LEU A 53 16.30 1.91 -11.04
N PHE A 54 15.97 2.00 -12.33
CA PHE A 54 14.81 1.33 -12.95
C PHE A 54 14.79 -0.20 -12.82
N GLU A 55 15.94 -0.86 -12.84
CA GLU A 55 15.99 -2.34 -12.80
C GLU A 55 15.62 -2.88 -11.41
N ILE A 56 16.16 -2.28 -10.35
CA ILE A 56 15.84 -2.67 -8.98
C ILE A 56 14.44 -2.20 -8.59
N SER A 57 13.98 -1.02 -9.03
CA SER A 57 12.61 -0.58 -8.77
C SER A 57 11.60 -1.57 -9.35
N GLN A 58 11.75 -2.00 -10.61
CA GLN A 58 10.89 -3.03 -11.22
C GLN A 58 10.96 -4.37 -10.49
N LYS A 59 12.16 -4.80 -10.08
CA LYS A 59 12.35 -6.06 -9.36
C LYS A 59 11.66 -6.05 -8.00
N VAL A 60 11.70 -4.92 -7.29
CA VAL A 60 11.05 -4.74 -5.99
C VAL A 60 9.54 -4.59 -6.16
N GLU A 61 9.09 -3.80 -7.14
CA GLU A 61 7.68 -3.63 -7.49
C GLU A 61 7.03 -5.00 -7.75
N LYS A 62 7.67 -5.86 -8.56
CA LYS A 62 7.19 -7.22 -8.82
C LYS A 62 6.95 -8.02 -7.53
N ARG A 63 7.86 -7.94 -6.56
CA ARG A 63 7.70 -8.62 -5.27
C ARG A 63 6.52 -8.07 -4.47
N LEU A 64 6.33 -6.75 -4.48
CA LEU A 64 5.19 -6.09 -3.83
C LEU A 64 3.86 -6.48 -4.49
N LEU A 65 3.82 -6.65 -5.81
CA LEU A 65 2.61 -7.06 -6.53
C LEU A 65 2.22 -8.52 -6.29
N GLU A 66 3.20 -9.39 -6.02
CA GLU A 66 2.99 -10.84 -5.90
C GLU A 66 2.78 -11.30 -4.44
N ILE A 67 3.37 -10.63 -3.46
CA ILE A 67 3.48 -11.12 -2.08
C ILE A 67 2.81 -10.14 -1.13
N GLU A 68 1.67 -10.53 -0.56
CA GLU A 68 0.95 -9.71 0.44
C GLU A 68 1.81 -9.43 1.68
N SER A 69 2.54 -10.44 2.19
CA SER A 69 3.40 -10.29 3.38
C SER A 69 4.63 -9.41 3.15
N ALA A 70 4.91 -9.00 1.91
CA ALA A 70 5.91 -7.96 1.61
C ALA A 70 5.44 -6.56 2.03
N TRP A 71 4.14 -6.39 2.30
CA TRP A 71 3.55 -5.14 2.71
C TRP A 71 3.49 -5.02 4.23
N ASN A 72 4.02 -3.90 4.74
CA ASN A 72 3.84 -3.50 6.13
C ASN A 72 2.56 -2.66 6.26
N PHE A 73 1.41 -3.32 6.21
CA PHE A 73 0.13 -2.66 6.42
C PHE A 73 -0.06 -2.20 7.89
N PRO A 74 -0.82 -1.12 8.14
CA PRO A 74 -1.41 -0.19 7.16
C PRO A 74 -0.41 0.85 6.65
N LYS A 75 0.78 0.94 7.24
CA LYS A 75 1.79 1.98 6.95
C LYS A 75 2.10 2.08 5.45
N ASN A 76 2.44 0.97 4.80
CA ASN A 76 2.77 0.97 3.37
C ASN A 76 1.58 1.40 2.49
N PHE A 77 0.35 1.09 2.90
CA PHE A 77 -0.85 1.52 2.19
C PHE A 77 -1.04 3.05 2.28
N ILE A 78 -0.87 3.61 3.47
CA ILE A 78 -0.91 5.06 3.66
C ILE A 78 0.20 5.74 2.85
N THR A 79 1.41 5.19 2.86
CA THR A 79 2.53 5.74 2.08
C THR A 79 2.21 5.74 0.59
N ILE A 80 1.74 4.63 0.02
CA ILE A 80 1.45 4.56 -1.42
C ILE A 80 0.32 5.52 -1.81
N CYS A 81 -0.67 5.76 -0.95
CA CYS A 81 -1.74 6.74 -1.21
C CYS A 81 -1.23 8.18 -1.39
N ASN A 82 -0.04 8.53 -0.89
CA ASN A 82 0.58 9.83 -1.13
C ASN A 82 1.34 9.91 -2.48
N HIS A 83 1.36 8.83 -3.26
CA HIS A 83 2.05 8.75 -4.53
C HIS A 83 1.08 8.34 -5.65
N ASP A 84 0.48 9.33 -6.30
CA ASP A 84 -0.56 9.12 -7.33
C ASP A 84 -0.07 8.32 -8.55
N THR A 85 1.24 8.29 -8.80
CA THR A 85 1.82 7.59 -9.95
C THR A 85 1.92 6.07 -9.78
N PHE A 86 1.72 5.54 -8.57
CA PHE A 86 1.92 4.11 -8.28
C PHE A 86 0.64 3.26 -8.39
N THR A 87 -0.15 3.49 -9.44
CA THR A 87 -1.47 2.86 -9.67
C THR A 87 -1.48 1.34 -9.50
N ARG A 88 -0.48 0.64 -10.06
CA ARG A 88 -0.36 -0.83 -9.95
C ARG A 88 -0.22 -1.30 -8.50
N LEU A 89 0.54 -0.56 -7.70
CA LEU A 89 0.73 -0.87 -6.28
C LEU A 89 -0.52 -0.52 -5.46
N HIS A 90 -1.26 0.54 -5.82
CA HIS A 90 -2.58 0.80 -5.24
C HIS A 90 -3.55 -0.35 -5.48
N GLU A 91 -3.68 -0.80 -6.73
CA GLU A 91 -4.55 -1.92 -7.11
C GLU A 91 -4.19 -3.20 -6.37
N ALA A 92 -2.89 -3.53 -6.28
CA ALA A 92 -2.44 -4.73 -5.57
C ALA A 92 -2.74 -4.64 -4.06
N ALA A 93 -2.48 -3.51 -3.43
CA ALA A 93 -2.76 -3.32 -2.01
C ALA A 93 -4.26 -3.45 -1.71
N LEU A 94 -5.10 -2.80 -2.52
CA LEU A 94 -6.55 -2.92 -2.47
C LEU A 94 -7.00 -4.38 -2.64
N LYS A 95 -6.44 -5.09 -3.62
CA LYS A 95 -6.76 -6.50 -3.88
C LYS A 95 -6.41 -7.40 -2.69
N PHE A 96 -5.24 -7.21 -2.06
CA PHE A 96 -4.86 -7.97 -0.87
C PHE A 96 -5.85 -7.72 0.28
N LYS A 97 -6.15 -6.46 0.55
CA LYS A 97 -7.10 -6.09 1.60
C LYS A 97 -8.51 -6.60 1.36
N LYS A 98 -8.98 -6.60 0.12
CA LYS A 98 -10.24 -7.25 -0.28
C LYS A 98 -10.22 -8.74 0.03
N ASN A 99 -9.15 -9.44 -0.35
CA ASN A 99 -9.04 -10.88 -0.13
C ASN A 99 -9.02 -11.24 1.36
N GLU A 100 -8.35 -10.44 2.19
CA GLU A 100 -8.34 -10.57 3.65
C GLU A 100 -9.76 -10.43 4.22
N ALA A 101 -10.49 -9.37 3.83
CA ALA A 101 -11.88 -9.16 4.22
C ALA A 101 -12.80 -10.31 3.77
N LEU A 102 -12.67 -10.77 2.53
CA LEU A 102 -13.39 -11.95 2.02
C LEU A 102 -13.08 -13.22 2.84
N GLY A 103 -11.83 -13.36 3.31
CA GLY A 103 -11.42 -14.43 4.21
C GLY A 103 -12.20 -14.43 5.53
N TYR A 104 -12.42 -13.25 6.12
CA TYR A 104 -13.25 -13.11 7.33
C TYR A 104 -14.72 -13.42 7.08
N LEU A 105 -15.29 -12.96 5.95
CA LEU A 105 -16.67 -13.24 5.59
C LEU A 105 -16.93 -14.74 5.43
N LYS A 106 -16.02 -15.48 4.77
CA LYS A 106 -16.10 -16.95 4.65
C LYS A 106 -16.06 -17.67 6.00
N GLN A 107 -15.50 -17.04 7.04
CA GLN A 107 -15.44 -17.56 8.40
C GLN A 107 -16.63 -17.11 9.27
N GLY A 108 -17.60 -16.36 8.70
CA GLY A 108 -18.71 -15.76 9.45
C GLY A 108 -18.28 -14.62 10.38
N LYS A 109 -17.07 -14.06 10.21
CA LYS A 109 -16.52 -12.99 11.06
C LYS A 109 -16.85 -11.60 10.48
N PHE A 110 -18.13 -11.28 10.40
CA PHE A 110 -18.63 -10.07 9.76
C PHE A 110 -18.09 -8.78 10.39
N PHE A 111 -18.12 -8.67 11.73
CA PHE A 111 -17.61 -7.50 12.43
C PHE A 111 -16.13 -7.22 12.11
N LYS A 112 -15.30 -8.26 11.99
CA LYS A 112 -13.89 -8.09 11.61
C LYS A 112 -13.72 -7.59 10.18
N ALA A 113 -14.56 -8.07 9.26
CA ALA A 113 -14.56 -7.53 7.90
C ALA A 113 -14.98 -6.06 7.89
N LEU A 114 -16.01 -5.69 8.68
CA LEU A 114 -16.53 -4.33 8.76
C LEU A 114 -15.52 -3.33 9.35
N GLU A 115 -14.90 -3.65 10.48
CA GLU A 115 -13.80 -2.83 11.07
C GLU A 115 -12.70 -2.56 10.03
N PHE A 116 -12.40 -3.57 9.23
CA PHE A 116 -11.40 -3.48 8.18
C PHE A 116 -11.77 -2.52 7.05
N TYR A 117 -13.04 -2.53 6.63
CA TYR A 117 -13.56 -1.56 5.67
C TYR A 117 -13.46 -0.14 6.21
N GLU A 118 -13.85 0.08 7.46
CA GLU A 118 -13.77 1.40 8.08
C GLU A 118 -12.33 1.91 8.17
N GLU A 119 -11.36 1.04 8.49
CA GLU A 119 -9.93 1.41 8.50
C GLU A 119 -9.44 1.84 7.12
N ILE A 120 -9.78 1.08 6.08
CA ILE A 120 -9.43 1.41 4.70
C ILE A 120 -10.09 2.74 4.30
N LEU A 121 -11.37 2.94 4.61
CA LEU A 121 -12.10 4.16 4.28
C LEU A 121 -11.53 5.41 4.99
N LYS A 122 -11.02 5.26 6.21
CA LYS A 122 -10.31 6.32 6.97
C LYS A 122 -8.97 6.70 6.35
N ILE A 123 -8.30 5.76 5.66
CA ILE A 123 -6.98 5.98 5.04
C ILE A 123 -7.08 6.56 3.62
N ILE A 124 -8.22 6.39 2.95
CA ILE A 124 -8.42 6.79 1.56
C ILE A 124 -8.70 8.31 1.28
N PRO A 125 -8.83 9.28 2.22
CA PRO A 125 -9.49 10.56 1.90
C PRO A 125 -8.79 11.49 0.88
N HIS A 126 -7.71 11.10 0.20
CA HIS A 126 -7.04 11.94 -0.82
C HIS A 126 -6.84 11.34 -2.22
N ASN A 127 -7.24 10.09 -2.51
CA ASN A 127 -7.11 9.52 -3.87
C ASN A 127 -8.46 9.05 -4.43
N ALA A 128 -8.98 9.80 -5.41
CA ALA A 128 -10.29 9.56 -6.03
C ALA A 128 -10.38 8.22 -6.79
N GLU A 129 -9.28 7.74 -7.36
CA GLU A 129 -9.24 6.49 -8.13
C GLU A 129 -9.29 5.26 -7.19
N VAL A 130 -8.64 5.37 -6.03
CA VAL A 130 -8.71 4.37 -4.96
C VAL A 130 -10.11 4.36 -4.33
N GLN A 131 -10.75 5.52 -4.18
CA GLN A 131 -12.15 5.62 -3.73
C GLN A 131 -13.10 4.92 -4.68
N GLU A 132 -13.06 5.26 -5.97
CA GLU A 132 -13.92 4.65 -6.97
C GLU A 132 -13.73 3.12 -7.03
N SER A 133 -12.48 2.66 -6.95
CA SER A 133 -12.14 1.25 -6.93
C SER A 133 -12.67 0.52 -5.69
N ALA A 134 -12.59 1.15 -4.51
CA ALA A 134 -13.14 0.60 -3.27
C ALA A 134 -14.68 0.60 -3.27
N SER A 135 -15.32 1.66 -3.79
CA SER A 135 -16.78 1.75 -3.93
C SER A 135 -17.37 0.70 -4.87
N LYS A 136 -16.58 0.21 -5.85
CA LYS A 136 -16.97 -0.90 -6.75
C LYS A 136 -16.86 -2.29 -6.14
N TRP A 137 -16.48 -2.42 -4.86
CA TRP A 137 -16.39 -3.74 -4.23
C TRP A 137 -17.78 -4.29 -3.94
N ASP A 138 -18.30 -5.08 -4.89
CA ASP A 138 -19.50 -5.86 -4.67
C ASP A 138 -19.20 -7.02 -3.70
N LEU A 139 -19.77 -6.93 -2.50
CA LEU A 139 -19.70 -7.95 -1.45
C LEU A 139 -20.99 -8.77 -1.34
N SER A 140 -21.99 -8.48 -2.20
CA SER A 140 -23.23 -9.22 -2.28
C SER A 140 -23.11 -10.72 -2.62
N PRO A 141 -22.05 -11.24 -3.30
CA PRO A 141 -22.01 -12.65 -3.70
C PRO A 141 -21.95 -13.66 -2.55
N TYR A 142 -21.68 -13.22 -1.31
CA TYR A 142 -21.50 -14.10 -0.15
C TYR A 142 -22.65 -13.95 0.84
N ASN A 143 -23.85 -14.24 0.34
CA ASN A 143 -25.05 -14.45 1.14
C ASN A 143 -24.96 -15.80 1.87
N TYR A 144 -24.70 -15.79 3.19
CA TYR A 144 -24.84 -16.99 4.02
C TYR A 144 -25.36 -16.67 5.42
N GLY A 145 -26.48 -17.29 5.80
CA GLY A 145 -26.77 -17.72 7.17
C GLY A 145 -28.04 -17.20 7.84
N SER A 146 -28.33 -15.90 7.77
CA SER A 146 -29.60 -15.34 8.24
C SER A 146 -29.94 -14.09 7.42
N GLU A 147 -31.22 -13.95 7.06
CA GLU A 147 -31.72 -12.75 6.35
C GLU A 147 -31.39 -11.48 7.15
N GLU A 148 -31.46 -11.52 8.48
CA GLU A 148 -31.17 -10.39 9.37
C GLU A 148 -29.72 -9.89 9.30
N ILE A 149 -28.71 -10.78 9.30
CA ILE A 149 -27.29 -10.34 9.26
C ILE A 149 -26.94 -9.78 7.87
N ASN A 150 -27.55 -10.35 6.83
CA ASN A 150 -27.35 -9.90 5.47
C ASN A 150 -28.02 -8.54 5.21
N ASP A 151 -29.20 -8.32 5.77
CA ASP A 151 -29.93 -7.05 5.66
C ASP A 151 -29.26 -5.94 6.47
N ILE A 152 -28.72 -6.23 7.66
CA ILE A 152 -27.91 -5.27 8.42
C ILE A 152 -26.65 -4.89 7.64
N SER A 153 -25.90 -5.89 7.15
CA SER A 153 -24.65 -5.63 6.41
C SER A 153 -24.91 -4.83 5.13
N ARG A 154 -25.99 -5.14 4.40
CA ARG A 154 -26.36 -4.44 3.17
C ARG A 154 -26.86 -3.02 3.47
N SER A 155 -27.64 -2.84 4.54
CA SER A 155 -28.12 -1.53 5.01
C SER A 155 -26.96 -0.63 5.40
N THR A 156 -26.01 -1.12 6.21
CA THR A 156 -24.86 -0.32 6.67
C THR A 156 -23.96 0.08 5.50
N LEU A 157 -23.71 -0.83 4.54
CA LEU A 157 -22.91 -0.51 3.36
C LEU A 157 -23.61 0.52 2.45
N GLN A 158 -24.95 0.47 2.35
CA GLN A 158 -25.73 1.36 1.51
C GLN A 158 -25.91 2.74 2.14
N GLU A 159 -26.08 2.84 3.46
CA GLU A 159 -26.09 4.13 4.19
C GLU A 159 -24.73 4.83 4.12
N LEU A 160 -23.63 4.10 4.32
CA LEU A 160 -22.27 4.64 4.20
C LEU A 160 -21.96 5.16 2.77
N HIS A 161 -22.55 4.54 1.76
CA HIS A 161 -22.43 5.00 0.37
C HIS A 161 -23.25 6.27 0.12
N VAL A 162 -24.43 6.43 0.75
CA VAL A 162 -25.32 7.59 0.53
C VAL A 162 -24.78 8.83 1.24
N GLU A 163 -24.34 8.74 2.50
CA GLU A 163 -23.85 9.90 3.27
C GLU A 163 -22.62 10.59 2.63
N ARG A 164 -21.84 9.87 1.83
CA ARG A 164 -20.57 10.37 1.27
C ARG A 164 -20.71 11.09 -0.07
N PHE A 165 -21.85 10.97 -0.76
CA PHE A 165 -22.09 11.63 -2.05
C PHE A 165 -23.03 12.85 -1.93
N GLU A 166 -23.50 13.17 -0.72
CA GLU A 166 -24.34 14.34 -0.43
C GLU A 166 -23.62 15.45 0.41
N SER A 167 -22.33 15.31 0.70
CA SER A 167 -21.48 16.35 1.36
C SER A 167 -20.32 16.78 0.47
#